data_AF-A0A6A4V1A3-F1
#
_entry.id   AF-A0A6A4V1A3-F1
#
_cell.length_a   1.000
_cell.length_b   1.000
_cell.length_c   1.000
_cell.angle_alpha   90.00
_cell.angle_beta   90.00
_cell.angle_gamma   90.00
#
_symmetry.space_group_name_H-M   'P 1'
#
loop_
_entity.id
_entity.type
_entity.pdbx_description
1 polymer ?
#
loop_
_entity_poly.entity_id
_entity_poly.type
_entity_poly.pdbx_seq_one_letter_code
_entity_poly.pdbx_strand_id
1 'polypeptide(L)'
;MALGVGLNQAQTELCVADVEVRSAAAVSVSGMECSRAAVNASEDVTLTAVRAGHVTVSTPAAVRVNKLLLGNATLEAEEVDSSAARLQGQTVTVSARSRCHLSDIYADRARLEVRSADLRVGTIHGDATVTAAGEGEVVIGGVDGSVSVSAPAAAVRCHISRLSADSRLSCGRSVQLSLAPGVGCRLQVRGPPPELDPRLGAASAGAGGTAEVAVAGGGPLLLLESPVAARVTLQDWAAAVAGWAR
;
A
#
# COMPACT_ATOMS: atom_id res chain seq x y z
N MET A 1 -27.97 18.47 0.99
CA MET A 1 -27.76 19.35 -0.18
C MET A 1 -26.42 18.94 -0.77
N ALA A 2 -26.41 18.20 -1.88
CA ALA A 2 -25.17 17.71 -2.50
C ALA A 2 -24.55 18.86 -3.33
N LEU A 3 -23.36 19.32 -2.95
CA LEU A 3 -22.58 20.24 -3.76
C LEU A 3 -21.82 19.42 -4.81
N GLY A 4 -22.46 19.21 -5.95
CA GLY A 4 -21.77 18.76 -7.15
C GLY A 4 -21.03 19.94 -7.76
N VAL A 5 -19.71 20.01 -7.62
CA VAL A 5 -18.90 20.89 -8.45
C VAL A 5 -18.76 20.21 -9.82
N GLY A 6 -19.81 20.33 -10.64
CA GLY A 6 -19.78 19.95 -12.04
C GLY A 6 -19.34 21.14 -12.87
N LEU A 7 -18.05 21.22 -13.20
CA LEU A 7 -17.57 22.15 -14.23
C LEU A 7 -18.01 21.61 -15.59
N ASN A 8 -19.08 22.19 -16.14
CA ASN A 8 -19.65 21.80 -17.42
C ASN A 8 -18.67 22.08 -18.58
N GLN A 9 -18.73 21.21 -19.59
CA GLN A 9 -17.95 21.25 -20.82
C GLN A 9 -17.94 22.63 -21.49
N ALA A 10 -16.86 23.38 -21.26
CA ALA A 10 -16.33 24.38 -22.16
C ALA A 10 -14.82 24.35 -21.97
N GLN A 11 -14.08 24.16 -23.08
CA GLN A 11 -12.63 24.31 -23.12
C GLN A 11 -12.25 25.59 -22.40
N THR A 12 -11.71 25.43 -21.19
CA THR A 12 -11.07 26.51 -20.45
C THR A 12 -9.84 25.86 -19.85
N GLU A 13 -8.68 26.24 -20.38
CA GLU A 13 -7.40 26.08 -19.71
C GLU A 13 -7.53 26.75 -18.33
N LEU A 14 -7.90 25.98 -17.31
CA LEU A 14 -8.06 26.47 -15.95
C LEU A 14 -6.79 26.14 -15.17
N CYS A 15 -5.70 26.80 -15.55
CA CYS A 15 -4.61 27.04 -14.62
C CYS A 15 -5.09 28.06 -13.56
N VAL A 16 -4.66 27.88 -12.31
CA VAL A 16 -4.63 28.89 -11.22
C VAL A 16 -5.86 29.03 -10.28
N ALA A 17 -6.52 27.94 -9.88
CA ALA A 17 -7.29 27.99 -8.63
C ALA A 17 -7.07 26.74 -7.77
N ASP A 18 -6.63 26.95 -6.53
CA ASP A 18 -6.70 25.93 -5.48
C ASP A 18 -8.18 25.61 -5.23
N VAL A 19 -8.52 24.32 -5.21
CA VAL A 19 -9.86 23.88 -4.81
C VAL A 19 -9.87 23.67 -3.31
N GLU A 20 -10.75 24.37 -2.61
CA GLU A 20 -10.97 24.20 -1.18
C GLU A 20 -12.46 24.00 -0.89
N VAL A 21 -12.81 22.82 -0.39
CA VAL A 21 -14.15 22.50 0.09
C VAL A 21 -14.08 22.31 1.60
N ARG A 22 -14.88 23.09 2.35
CA ARG A 22 -14.97 23.00 3.82
C ARG A 22 -16.41 22.71 4.24
N SER A 23 -16.57 21.78 5.18
CA SER A 23 -17.84 21.50 5.86
C SER A 23 -19.00 21.12 4.92
N ALA A 24 -18.68 20.43 3.81
CA ALA A 24 -19.69 19.83 2.95
C ALA A 24 -20.12 18.47 3.50
N ALA A 25 -21.35 18.04 3.19
CA ALA A 25 -21.82 16.69 3.53
C ALA A 25 -21.07 15.65 2.68
N ALA A 26 -21.56 15.34 1.48
CA ALA A 26 -20.87 14.53 0.49
C ALA A 26 -20.22 15.42 -0.59
N VAL A 27 -19.06 15.00 -1.10
CA VAL A 27 -18.31 15.76 -2.12
C VAL A 27 -17.94 14.84 -3.28
N SER A 28 -18.21 15.30 -4.50
CA SER A 28 -17.72 14.64 -5.72
C SER A 28 -16.87 15.63 -6.51
N VAL A 29 -15.65 15.19 -6.81
CA VAL A 29 -14.64 15.94 -7.55
C VAL A 29 -14.26 15.14 -8.77
N SER A 30 -14.38 15.71 -9.97
CA SER A 30 -14.13 14.99 -11.21
C SER A 30 -13.40 15.83 -12.24
N GLY A 31 -12.44 15.23 -12.95
CA GLY A 31 -11.78 15.82 -14.13
C GLY A 31 -11.02 17.12 -13.84
N MET A 32 -10.47 17.25 -12.64
CA MET A 32 -9.80 18.47 -12.18
C MET A 32 -8.30 18.41 -12.47
N GLU A 33 -7.73 19.55 -12.87
CA GLU A 33 -6.29 19.81 -12.89
C GLU A 33 -5.98 21.12 -12.15
N CYS A 34 -5.19 21.10 -11.09
CA CYS A 34 -4.88 22.28 -10.28
C CYS A 34 -3.53 22.19 -9.54
N SER A 35 -3.14 23.25 -8.82
CA SER A 35 -2.00 23.21 -7.89
C SER A 35 -2.32 22.44 -6.62
N ARG A 36 -3.51 22.68 -6.05
CA ARG A 36 -3.93 22.11 -4.77
C ARG A 36 -5.42 21.78 -4.77
N ALA A 37 -5.77 20.62 -4.22
CA ALA A 37 -7.14 20.24 -3.89
C ALA A 37 -7.22 19.87 -2.40
N ALA A 38 -8.01 20.60 -1.63
CA ALA A 38 -8.28 20.34 -0.23
C ALA A 38 -9.78 20.11 -0.03
N VAL A 39 -10.16 18.93 0.47
CA VAL A 39 -11.55 18.55 0.72
C VAL A 39 -11.71 18.13 2.17
N ASN A 40 -12.54 18.86 2.90
CA ASN A 40 -13.02 18.49 4.23
C ASN A 40 -14.54 18.30 4.16
N ALA A 41 -14.98 17.07 4.41
CA ALA A 41 -16.37 16.67 4.29
C ALA A 41 -16.82 15.86 5.52
N SER A 42 -18.12 15.83 5.81
CA SER A 42 -18.70 15.04 6.90
C SER A 42 -19.22 13.66 6.46
N GLU A 43 -19.39 13.45 5.16
CA GLU A 43 -19.83 12.21 4.52
C GLU A 43 -18.85 11.80 3.40
N ASP A 44 -19.29 10.93 2.51
CA ASP A 44 -18.46 10.32 1.48
C ASP A 44 -17.84 11.35 0.52
N VAL A 45 -16.57 11.11 0.17
CA VAL A 45 -15.84 11.85 -0.86
C VAL A 45 -15.52 10.94 -2.02
N THR A 46 -15.86 11.37 -3.23
CA THR A 46 -15.48 10.68 -4.47
C THR A 46 -14.55 11.56 -5.30
N LEU A 47 -13.36 11.07 -5.61
CA LEU A 47 -12.40 11.69 -6.51
C LEU A 47 -12.34 10.89 -7.81
N THR A 48 -12.58 11.52 -8.96
CA THR A 48 -12.53 10.85 -10.27
C THR A 48 -11.58 11.57 -11.20
N ALA A 49 -10.46 10.94 -11.58
CA ALA A 49 -9.46 11.51 -12.47
C ALA A 49 -8.98 12.92 -12.02
N VAL A 50 -8.51 13.01 -10.78
CA VAL A 50 -8.01 14.26 -10.18
C VAL A 50 -6.50 14.37 -10.38
N ARG A 51 -6.04 15.51 -10.88
CA ARG A 51 -4.63 15.87 -11.02
C ARG A 51 -4.37 17.13 -10.22
N ALA A 52 -3.53 17.05 -9.20
CA ALA A 52 -3.10 18.24 -8.48
C ALA A 52 -1.63 18.12 -8.07
N GLY A 53 -0.95 19.25 -7.81
CA GLY A 53 0.35 19.20 -7.14
C GLY A 53 0.23 18.56 -5.75
N HIS A 54 -0.81 18.94 -5.00
CA HIS A 54 -1.15 18.41 -3.69
C HIS A 54 -2.64 18.11 -3.56
N VAL A 55 -2.98 16.94 -3.01
CA VAL A 55 -4.36 16.56 -2.67
C VAL A 55 -4.44 16.22 -1.19
N THR A 56 -5.36 16.84 -0.47
CA THR A 56 -5.68 16.53 0.92
C THR A 56 -7.17 16.28 1.04
N VAL A 57 -7.55 15.09 1.51
CA VAL A 57 -8.94 14.74 1.81
C VAL A 57 -9.04 14.26 3.24
N SER A 58 -9.98 14.83 4.00
CA SER A 58 -10.30 14.39 5.35
C SER A 58 -11.81 14.29 5.51
N THR A 59 -12.29 13.11 5.91
CA THR A 59 -13.71 12.84 6.19
C THR A 59 -13.83 11.75 7.27
N PRO A 60 -14.86 11.76 8.13
CA PRO A 60 -15.15 10.63 9.00
C PRO A 60 -15.87 9.48 8.29
N ALA A 61 -16.14 9.58 6.98
CA ALA A 61 -16.82 8.57 6.17
C ALA A 61 -15.86 7.95 5.12
N ALA A 62 -16.35 7.50 3.97
CA ALA A 62 -15.52 6.83 2.97
C ALA A 62 -14.90 7.80 1.95
N VAL A 63 -13.69 7.49 1.48
CA VAL A 63 -13.05 8.10 0.32
C VAL A 63 -12.95 7.08 -0.80
N ARG A 64 -13.56 7.39 -1.95
CA ARG A 64 -13.43 6.58 -3.17
C ARG A 64 -12.63 7.33 -4.22
N VAL A 65 -11.61 6.69 -4.76
CA VAL A 65 -10.80 7.22 -5.86
C VAL A 65 -11.05 6.36 -7.09
N ASN A 66 -11.45 7.00 -8.18
CA ASN A 66 -11.76 6.37 -9.45
C ASN A 66 -10.79 6.85 -10.55
N LYS A 67 -10.32 5.91 -11.38
CA LYS A 67 -9.40 6.10 -12.52
C LYS A 67 -7.98 6.52 -12.13
N LEU A 68 -7.81 7.71 -11.56
CA LEU A 68 -6.49 8.29 -11.26
C LEU A 68 -6.58 9.34 -10.16
N LEU A 69 -5.60 9.31 -9.25
CA LEU A 69 -5.21 10.43 -8.41
C LEU A 69 -3.73 10.73 -8.65
N LEU A 70 -3.44 11.84 -9.32
CA LEU A 70 -2.08 12.30 -9.58
C LEU A 70 -1.76 13.50 -8.67
N GLY A 71 -0.69 13.40 -7.90
CA GLY A 71 -0.24 14.42 -6.96
C GLY A 71 0.31 13.87 -5.66
N ASN A 72 0.90 14.74 -4.85
CA ASN A 72 1.20 14.41 -3.46
C ASN A 72 -0.10 14.29 -2.68
N ALA A 73 -0.47 13.08 -2.27
CA ALA A 73 -1.79 12.78 -1.72
C ALA A 73 -1.73 12.49 -0.22
N THR A 74 -2.70 13.04 0.51
CA THR A 74 -3.02 12.68 1.91
C THR A 74 -4.51 12.40 2.00
N LEU A 75 -4.87 11.15 2.29
CA LEU A 75 -6.26 10.71 2.42
C LEU A 75 -6.50 10.22 3.85
N GLU A 76 -7.44 10.83 4.55
CA GLU A 76 -7.85 10.46 5.91
C GLU A 76 -9.35 10.16 5.93
N ALA A 77 -9.71 8.93 6.27
CA ALA A 77 -11.09 8.46 6.16
C ALA A 77 -11.44 7.37 7.19
N GLU A 78 -12.72 7.02 7.29
CA GLU A 78 -13.13 5.74 7.87
C GLU A 78 -12.66 4.60 6.97
N GLU A 79 -12.98 4.69 5.68
CA GLU A 79 -12.60 3.74 4.62
C GLU A 79 -11.92 4.45 3.46
N VAL A 80 -10.90 3.85 2.88
CA VAL A 80 -10.28 4.33 1.63
C VAL A 80 -10.30 3.22 0.58
N ASP A 81 -10.91 3.51 -0.56
CA ASP A 81 -10.98 2.61 -1.70
C ASP A 81 -10.43 3.31 -2.96
N SER A 82 -9.36 2.75 -3.51
CA SER A 82 -8.80 3.09 -4.83
C SER A 82 -8.56 1.83 -5.67
N SER A 83 -9.33 0.76 -5.44
CA SER A 83 -9.27 -0.47 -6.23
C SER A 83 -9.51 -0.22 -7.74
N ALA A 84 -10.22 0.86 -8.08
CA ALA A 84 -10.47 1.31 -9.45
C ALA A 84 -9.56 2.47 -9.92
N ALA A 85 -8.50 2.81 -9.17
CA ALA A 85 -7.65 3.96 -9.47
C ALA A 85 -6.21 3.81 -9.02
N ARG A 86 -5.28 4.22 -9.88
CA ARG A 86 -3.88 4.34 -9.50
C ARG A 86 -3.66 5.62 -8.69
N LEU A 87 -2.85 5.52 -7.64
CA LEU A 87 -2.36 6.65 -6.86
C LEU A 87 -0.93 6.95 -7.33
N GLN A 88 -0.67 8.16 -7.81
CA GLN A 88 0.63 8.52 -8.38
C GLN A 88 1.11 9.88 -7.85
N GLY A 89 2.36 9.97 -7.39
CA GLY A 89 2.93 11.22 -6.88
C GLY A 89 4.34 11.01 -6.34
N GLN A 90 4.94 12.01 -5.69
CA GLN A 90 6.20 11.78 -4.94
C GLN A 90 5.90 11.15 -3.58
N THR A 91 4.79 11.59 -2.96
CA THR A 91 4.35 11.07 -1.66
C THR A 91 2.88 10.69 -1.69
N VAL A 92 2.55 9.51 -1.16
CA VAL A 92 1.16 9.09 -0.91
C VAL A 92 1.03 8.70 0.55
N THR A 93 0.12 9.35 1.27
CA THR A 93 -0.22 9.02 2.66
C THR A 93 -1.70 8.67 2.74
N VAL A 94 -2.00 7.51 3.31
CA VAL A 94 -3.37 7.03 3.51
C VAL A 94 -3.54 6.61 4.96
N SER A 95 -4.53 7.18 5.64
CA SER A 95 -4.93 6.80 6.98
C SER A 95 -6.41 6.38 6.96
N ALA A 96 -6.68 5.12 7.25
CA ALA A 96 -8.04 4.56 7.34
C ALA A 96 -8.31 3.99 8.73
N ARG A 97 -9.56 4.03 9.19
CA ARG A 97 -9.94 3.44 10.49
C ARG A 97 -10.38 1.99 10.33
N SER A 98 -11.17 1.70 9.31
CA SER A 98 -11.62 0.34 8.99
C SER A 98 -10.89 -0.16 7.75
N ARG A 99 -11.51 -0.17 6.57
CA ARG A 99 -10.97 -0.79 5.35
C ARG A 99 -10.05 0.13 4.55
N CYS A 100 -8.98 -0.43 4.01
CA CYS A 100 -8.09 0.27 3.05
C CYS A 100 -7.76 -0.64 1.87
N HIS A 101 -8.44 -0.45 0.74
CA HIS A 101 -8.25 -1.23 -0.48
C HIS A 101 -7.71 -0.34 -1.58
N LEU A 102 -6.46 -0.54 -1.98
CA LEU A 102 -5.77 0.27 -2.96
C LEU A 102 -5.36 -0.61 -4.14
N SER A 103 -5.45 -0.08 -5.36
CA SER A 103 -4.87 -0.78 -6.52
C SER A 103 -3.36 -0.58 -6.53
N ASP A 104 -2.83 0.23 -7.43
CA ASP A 104 -1.40 0.47 -7.55
C ASP A 104 -1.02 1.84 -6.96
N ILE A 105 0.10 1.87 -6.26
CA ILE A 105 0.74 3.08 -5.77
C ILE A 105 2.05 3.26 -6.52
N TYR A 106 2.17 4.38 -7.24
CA TYR A 106 3.38 4.81 -7.93
C TYR A 106 3.91 6.06 -7.24
N ALA A 107 4.71 5.88 -6.18
CA ALA A 107 5.24 6.99 -5.41
C ALA A 107 6.60 6.70 -4.80
N ASP A 108 7.49 7.70 -4.81
CA ASP A 108 8.81 7.56 -4.18
C ASP A 108 8.68 7.12 -2.72
N ARG A 109 7.70 7.68 -2.01
CA ARG A 109 7.36 7.30 -0.62
C ARG A 109 5.86 7.12 -0.42
N ALA A 110 5.49 5.98 0.16
CA ALA A 110 4.13 5.69 0.60
C ALA A 110 4.07 5.46 2.12
N ARG A 111 3.04 5.99 2.78
CA ARG A 111 2.73 5.71 4.19
C ARG A 111 1.27 5.28 4.31
N LEU A 112 1.04 4.06 4.76
CA LEU A 112 -0.28 3.48 4.94
C LEU A 112 -0.49 3.17 6.42
N GLU A 113 -1.53 3.77 7.01
CA GLU A 113 -1.91 3.55 8.39
C GLU A 113 -3.35 3.09 8.45
N VAL A 114 -3.59 1.90 8.99
CA VAL A 114 -4.92 1.32 9.08
C VAL A 114 -5.14 0.85 10.50
N ARG A 115 -6.24 1.28 11.14
CA ARG A 115 -6.53 0.81 12.51
C ARG A 115 -7.04 -0.62 12.53
N SER A 116 -7.77 -1.04 11.48
CA SER A 116 -8.06 -2.46 11.24
C SER A 116 -6.87 -3.15 10.55
N ALA A 117 -6.98 -4.46 10.29
CA ALA A 117 -6.10 -5.14 9.34
C ALA A 117 -6.87 -5.69 8.13
N ASP A 118 -7.88 -4.95 7.64
CA ASP A 118 -8.43 -5.11 6.29
C ASP A 118 -7.70 -4.15 5.34
N LEU A 119 -6.43 -4.47 5.07
CA LEU A 119 -5.55 -3.70 4.19
C LEU A 119 -5.15 -4.55 2.99
N ARG A 120 -5.53 -4.08 1.80
CA ARG A 120 -5.14 -4.70 0.52
C ARG A 120 -4.53 -3.64 -0.38
N VAL A 121 -3.34 -3.90 -0.90
CA VAL A 121 -2.71 -3.08 -1.94
C VAL A 121 -2.36 -3.97 -3.12
N GLY A 122 -2.70 -3.56 -4.33
CA GLY A 122 -2.35 -4.25 -5.57
C GLY A 122 -0.84 -4.29 -5.80
N THR A 123 -0.19 -3.15 -6.03
CA THR A 123 1.28 -3.08 -6.17
C THR A 123 1.80 -1.74 -5.67
N ILE A 124 3.01 -1.73 -5.13
CA ILE A 124 3.72 -0.52 -4.69
C ILE A 124 5.02 -0.40 -5.47
N HIS A 125 5.18 0.71 -6.19
CA HIS A 125 6.42 1.13 -6.82
C HIS A 125 7.02 2.27 -6.01
N GLY A 126 8.16 2.02 -5.36
CA GLY A 126 8.85 2.93 -4.44
C GLY A 126 8.95 2.40 -3.01
N ASP A 127 9.26 3.28 -2.05
CA ASP A 127 9.49 2.91 -0.66
C ASP A 127 8.21 3.07 0.18
N ALA A 128 7.85 2.06 0.97
CA ALA A 128 6.60 2.05 1.72
C ALA A 128 6.77 1.74 3.20
N THR A 129 6.04 2.48 4.04
CA THR A 129 5.77 2.13 5.43
C THR A 129 4.30 1.77 5.59
N VAL A 130 4.02 0.61 6.17
CA VAL A 130 2.67 0.09 6.36
C VAL A 130 2.49 -0.26 7.84
N THR A 131 1.47 0.29 8.47
CA THR A 131 1.10 -0.03 9.86
C THR A 131 -0.37 -0.43 9.92
N ALA A 132 -0.65 -1.62 10.44
CA ALA A 132 -2.01 -2.15 10.61
C ALA A 132 -2.19 -2.63 12.06
N ALA A 133 -3.06 -1.97 12.83
CA ALA A 133 -3.16 -2.26 14.27
C ALA A 133 -4.14 -3.39 14.63
N GLY A 134 -5.09 -3.69 13.74
CA GLY A 134 -6.19 -4.62 14.01
C GLY A 134 -5.87 -6.08 13.73
N GLU A 135 -6.83 -6.95 14.04
CA GLU A 135 -6.80 -8.34 13.59
C GLU A 135 -7.25 -8.46 12.14
N GLY A 136 -6.70 -9.43 11.41
CA GLY A 136 -7.01 -9.65 10.00
C GLY A 136 -5.79 -10.08 9.18
N GLU A 137 -5.73 -9.57 7.95
CA GLU A 137 -4.67 -9.87 6.99
C GLU A 137 -4.26 -8.60 6.22
N VAL A 138 -2.97 -8.30 6.24
CA VAL A 138 -2.36 -7.28 5.39
C VAL A 138 -1.88 -7.95 4.11
N VAL A 139 -2.44 -7.59 2.96
CA VAL A 139 -2.07 -8.11 1.65
C VAL A 139 -1.40 -7.02 0.83
N ILE A 140 -0.13 -7.22 0.46
CA ILE A 140 0.62 -6.34 -0.44
C ILE A 140 0.99 -7.12 -1.68
N GLY A 141 0.41 -6.74 -2.79
CA GLY A 141 0.40 -7.57 -3.96
C GLY A 141 1.63 -7.46 -4.88
N GLY A 142 2.51 -6.54 -4.58
CA GLY A 142 3.73 -6.38 -5.34
C GLY A 142 4.50 -5.26 -4.70
N VAL A 143 5.79 -5.48 -4.55
CA VAL A 143 6.72 -4.44 -4.17
C VAL A 143 7.82 -4.41 -5.21
N ASP A 144 7.95 -3.24 -5.81
CA ASP A 144 9.01 -2.85 -6.70
C ASP A 144 9.72 -1.64 -6.06
N GLY A 145 10.56 -1.92 -5.06
CA GLY A 145 11.09 -0.91 -4.15
C GLY A 145 11.46 -1.49 -2.79
N SER A 146 11.07 -0.85 -1.70
CA SER A 146 11.28 -1.36 -0.34
C SER A 146 10.01 -1.24 0.50
N VAL A 147 9.88 -2.08 1.52
CA VAL A 147 8.69 -2.08 2.38
C VAL A 147 9.04 -2.37 3.84
N SER A 148 8.43 -1.60 4.74
CA SER A 148 8.43 -1.85 6.19
C SER A 148 6.98 -2.02 6.66
N VAL A 149 6.59 -3.25 7.00
CA VAL A 149 5.27 -3.59 7.53
C VAL A 149 5.33 -3.85 9.04
N SER A 150 4.45 -3.20 9.79
CA SER A 150 4.17 -3.49 11.20
C SER A 150 2.70 -3.84 11.39
N ALA A 151 2.42 -5.10 11.70
CA ALA A 151 1.07 -5.64 11.82
C ALA A 151 0.91 -6.54 13.06
N PRO A 152 1.00 -5.98 14.29
CA PRO A 152 1.18 -6.75 15.53
C PRO A 152 0.04 -7.71 15.90
N ALA A 153 -1.12 -7.62 15.25
CA ALA A 153 -2.27 -8.49 15.51
C ALA A 153 -2.77 -9.24 14.24
N ALA A 154 -2.11 -9.06 13.10
CA ALA A 154 -2.56 -9.58 11.82
C ALA A 154 -1.57 -10.57 11.19
N ALA A 155 -2.05 -11.30 10.18
CA ALA A 155 -1.20 -12.01 9.24
C ALA A 155 -0.71 -11.05 8.14
N VAL A 156 0.43 -11.34 7.52
CA VAL A 156 0.97 -10.56 6.41
C VAL A 156 1.19 -11.47 5.21
N ARG A 157 0.69 -11.05 4.05
CA ARG A 157 0.99 -11.65 2.76
C ARG A 157 1.62 -10.62 1.85
N CYS A 158 2.78 -10.93 1.30
CA CYS A 158 3.53 -9.98 0.49
C CYS A 158 4.19 -10.66 -0.71
N HIS A 159 4.13 -10.03 -1.88
CA HIS A 159 4.97 -10.38 -3.02
C HIS A 159 6.00 -9.30 -3.28
N ILE A 160 7.25 -9.71 -3.46
CA ILE A 160 8.36 -8.85 -3.77
C ILE A 160 8.83 -9.17 -5.19
N SER A 161 8.63 -8.22 -6.09
CA SER A 161 9.06 -8.32 -7.48
C SER A 161 10.48 -7.79 -7.67
N ARG A 162 10.86 -6.77 -6.91
CA ARG A 162 12.23 -6.22 -6.85
C ARG A 162 12.46 -5.52 -5.52
N LEU A 163 13.67 -5.67 -4.96
CA LEU A 163 14.12 -4.92 -3.79
C LEU A 163 15.12 -3.83 -4.18
N SER A 164 14.86 -2.60 -3.75
CA SER A 164 15.80 -1.46 -3.87
C SER A 164 16.62 -1.22 -2.59
N ALA A 165 16.07 -1.57 -1.43
CA ALA A 165 16.66 -1.33 -0.12
C ALA A 165 16.18 -2.35 0.91
N ASP A 166 16.73 -2.26 2.12
CA ASP A 166 16.37 -3.14 3.23
C ASP A 166 14.86 -3.05 3.52
N SER A 167 14.26 -4.20 3.77
CA SER A 167 12.81 -4.34 3.97
C SER A 167 12.53 -5.20 5.19
N ARG A 168 11.37 -4.96 5.82
CA ARG A 168 10.96 -5.64 7.05
C ARG A 168 9.49 -5.98 7.01
N LEU A 169 9.13 -7.23 7.28
CA LEU A 169 7.76 -7.67 7.51
C LEU A 169 7.65 -8.18 8.94
N SER A 170 7.01 -7.42 9.82
CA SER A 170 6.78 -7.81 11.22
C SER A 170 5.29 -7.96 11.48
N CYS A 171 4.87 -9.14 11.94
CA CYS A 171 3.47 -9.43 12.18
C CYS A 171 3.23 -10.23 13.47
N GLY A 172 2.01 -10.15 14.01
CA GLY A 172 1.60 -10.92 15.20
C GLY A 172 1.15 -12.34 14.89
N ARG A 173 0.82 -12.64 13.63
CA ARG A 173 0.40 -13.96 13.17
C ARG A 173 1.42 -14.52 12.18
N SER A 174 0.97 -15.22 11.14
CA SER A 174 1.84 -15.79 10.11
C SER A 174 2.25 -14.76 9.05
N VAL A 175 3.42 -15.00 8.45
CA VAL A 175 3.89 -14.28 7.27
C VAL A 175 3.99 -15.23 6.08
N GLN A 176 3.39 -14.83 4.96
CA GLN A 176 3.51 -15.49 3.66
C GLN A 176 4.22 -14.54 2.70
N LEU A 177 5.49 -14.79 2.47
CA LEU A 177 6.31 -14.05 1.54
C LEU A 177 6.42 -14.83 0.23
N SER A 178 6.31 -14.12 -0.88
CA SER A 178 6.75 -14.63 -2.16
C SER A 178 7.74 -13.71 -2.84
N LEU A 179 8.75 -14.30 -3.44
CA LEU A 179 9.80 -13.60 -4.17
C LEU A 179 9.68 -13.94 -5.64
N ALA A 180 9.79 -12.94 -6.50
CA ALA A 180 9.97 -13.19 -7.93
C ALA A 180 11.29 -13.93 -8.18
N PRO A 181 11.35 -14.83 -9.19
CA PRO A 181 12.60 -15.46 -9.56
C PRO A 181 13.69 -14.43 -9.89
N GLY A 182 14.88 -14.62 -9.33
CA GLY A 182 16.02 -13.71 -9.54
C GLY A 182 16.08 -12.50 -8.62
N VAL A 183 15.13 -12.30 -7.69
CA VAL A 183 15.26 -11.29 -6.64
C VAL A 183 16.43 -11.66 -5.72
N GLY A 184 17.49 -10.85 -5.77
CA GLY A 184 18.63 -10.96 -4.87
C GLY A 184 18.35 -10.31 -3.51
N CYS A 185 18.48 -11.07 -2.42
CA CYS A 185 18.37 -10.54 -1.06
C CYS A 185 19.10 -11.39 -0.02
N ARG A 186 19.31 -10.82 1.15
CA ARG A 186 19.65 -11.55 2.38
C ARG A 186 18.38 -11.72 3.19
N LEU A 187 17.83 -12.92 3.21
CA LEU A 187 16.62 -13.24 3.96
C LEU A 187 17.01 -13.60 5.40
N GLN A 188 16.44 -12.89 6.37
CA GLN A 188 16.51 -13.27 7.78
C GLN A 188 15.09 -13.52 8.29
N VAL A 189 14.88 -14.65 8.95
CA VAL A 189 13.59 -15.01 9.54
C VAL A 189 13.75 -15.24 11.03
N ARG A 190 12.98 -14.48 11.82
CA ARG A 190 12.91 -14.59 13.27
C ARG A 190 11.55 -15.15 13.68
N GLY A 191 11.59 -16.21 14.48
CA GLY A 191 10.40 -16.94 14.91
C GLY A 191 10.62 -18.44 14.86
N PRO A 192 9.52 -19.22 14.82
CA PRO A 192 9.58 -20.66 14.55
C PRO A 192 10.30 -20.96 13.22
N PRO A 193 10.82 -22.19 13.05
CA PRO A 193 11.49 -22.59 11.81
C PRO A 193 10.62 -22.31 10.57
N PRO A 194 11.14 -21.58 9.57
CA PRO A 194 10.36 -21.24 8.38
C PRO A 194 10.18 -22.42 7.43
N GLU A 195 9.08 -22.40 6.69
CA GLU A 195 8.93 -23.20 5.48
C GLU A 195 9.52 -22.43 4.29
N LEU A 196 10.61 -22.95 3.73
CA LEU A 196 11.34 -22.32 2.64
C LEU A 196 11.20 -23.15 1.37
N ASP A 197 10.99 -22.46 0.24
CA ASP A 197 11.10 -23.07 -1.08
C ASP A 197 12.50 -23.69 -1.27
N PRO A 198 12.60 -24.96 -1.68
CA PRO A 198 13.89 -25.64 -1.86
C PRO A 198 14.85 -24.93 -2.82
N ARG A 199 14.31 -24.10 -3.73
CA ARG A 199 15.09 -23.34 -4.71
C ARG A 199 15.79 -22.11 -4.13
N LEU A 200 15.45 -21.67 -2.91
CA LEU A 200 16.08 -20.51 -2.25
C LEU A 200 17.51 -20.80 -1.76
N GLY A 201 17.91 -22.07 -1.72
CA GLY A 201 19.19 -22.52 -1.17
C GLY A 201 19.05 -23.04 0.27
N ALA A 202 20.18 -23.48 0.83
CA ALA A 202 20.21 -23.99 2.20
C ALA A 202 20.17 -22.83 3.21
N ALA A 203 19.30 -22.94 4.21
CA ALA A 203 19.31 -22.03 5.35
C ALA A 203 20.46 -22.34 6.29
N SER A 204 21.13 -21.30 6.77
CA SER A 204 22.08 -21.38 7.88
C SER A 204 21.42 -20.92 9.19
N ALA A 205 21.84 -21.49 10.30
CA ALA A 205 21.47 -20.99 11.62
C ALA A 205 22.23 -19.68 11.90
N GLY A 206 21.49 -18.59 12.04
CA GLY A 206 21.99 -17.30 12.52
C GLY A 206 21.95 -17.21 14.05
N ALA A 207 22.42 -16.08 14.58
CA ALA A 207 22.38 -15.81 16.01
C ALA A 207 20.94 -15.76 16.55
N GLY A 208 20.73 -16.25 17.77
CA GLY A 208 19.45 -16.12 18.48
C GLY A 208 18.27 -16.91 17.90
N GLY A 209 18.53 -18.00 17.16
CA GLY A 209 17.46 -18.81 16.54
C GLY A 209 16.90 -18.20 15.25
N THR A 210 17.61 -17.24 14.66
CA THR A 210 17.26 -16.65 13.35
C THR A 210 17.65 -17.63 12.24
N ALA A 211 16.78 -17.88 11.27
CA ALA A 211 17.14 -18.57 10.03
C ALA A 211 17.64 -17.55 9.00
N GLU A 212 18.79 -17.81 8.38
CA GLU A 212 19.38 -16.91 7.38
C GLU A 212 19.57 -17.62 6.04
N VAL A 213 19.22 -16.95 4.95
CA VAL A 213 19.37 -17.45 3.58
C VAL A 213 19.86 -16.33 2.67
N ALA A 214 20.92 -16.59 1.89
CA ALA A 214 21.30 -15.70 0.79
C ALA A 214 20.56 -16.13 -0.49
N VAL A 215 19.66 -15.29 -0.99
CA VAL A 215 18.85 -15.56 -2.18
C VAL A 215 19.51 -14.90 -3.40
N ALA A 216 19.68 -15.64 -4.49
CA ALA A 216 20.16 -15.17 -5.79
C ALA A 216 21.42 -14.26 -5.73
N GLY A 217 22.41 -14.62 -4.91
CA GLY A 217 23.68 -13.89 -4.81
C GLY A 217 23.72 -12.81 -3.73
N GLY A 218 22.66 -12.65 -2.93
CA GLY A 218 22.58 -11.68 -1.84
C GLY A 218 21.98 -10.35 -2.26
N GLY A 219 22.15 -9.31 -1.44
CA GLY A 219 21.55 -7.98 -1.69
C GLY A 219 21.04 -7.32 -0.40
N PRO A 220 20.03 -6.46 -0.51
CA PRO A 220 19.37 -5.85 0.64
C PRO A 220 18.87 -6.91 1.63
N LEU A 221 18.82 -6.53 2.91
CA LEU A 221 18.24 -7.35 3.96
C LEU A 221 16.72 -7.38 3.82
N LEU A 222 16.12 -8.56 3.81
CA LEU A 222 14.70 -8.76 4.00
C LEU A 222 14.48 -9.49 5.32
N LEU A 223 14.05 -8.75 6.34
CA LEU A 223 13.78 -9.28 7.67
C LEU A 223 12.30 -9.67 7.80
N LEU A 224 12.05 -10.93 8.16
CA LEU A 224 10.74 -11.46 8.50
C LEU A 224 10.66 -11.75 10.00
N GLU A 225 9.62 -11.24 10.65
CA GLU A 225 9.35 -11.46 12.07
C GLU A 225 7.92 -11.95 12.24
N SER A 226 7.79 -13.21 12.66
CA SER A 226 6.51 -13.84 12.94
C SER A 226 6.64 -14.79 14.14
N PRO A 227 5.78 -14.68 15.17
CA PRO A 227 5.79 -15.61 16.28
C PRO A 227 5.10 -16.95 15.95
N VAL A 228 4.41 -17.06 14.82
CA VAL A 228 3.56 -18.21 14.47
C VAL A 228 4.19 -19.08 13.39
N ALA A 229 4.41 -18.52 12.21
CA ALA A 229 4.92 -19.26 11.06
C ALA A 229 5.36 -18.28 9.97
N ALA A 230 6.45 -18.63 9.30
CA ALA A 230 6.91 -17.94 8.10
C ALA A 230 6.99 -18.93 6.94
N ARG A 231 6.35 -18.59 5.82
CA ARG A 231 6.46 -19.33 4.56
C ARG A 231 7.05 -18.42 3.50
N VAL A 232 8.07 -18.90 2.79
CA VAL A 232 8.74 -18.15 1.73
C VAL A 232 8.77 -18.97 0.45
N THR A 233 8.15 -18.45 -0.62
CA THR A 233 8.07 -19.13 -1.93
C THR A 233 8.75 -18.34 -3.04
N LEU A 234 9.22 -19.05 -4.08
CA LEU A 234 9.61 -18.44 -5.35
C LEU A 234 8.47 -18.58 -6.36
N GLN A 235 7.90 -17.47 -6.81
CA GLN A 235 6.79 -17.49 -7.77
C GLN A 235 6.74 -16.21 -8.58
N ASP A 236 6.34 -16.31 -9.84
CA ASP A 236 6.07 -15.14 -10.68
C ASP A 236 4.86 -14.36 -10.14
N TRP A 237 4.84 -13.05 -10.41
CA TRP A 237 3.77 -12.16 -9.95
C TRP A 237 2.38 -12.67 -10.31
N ALA A 238 2.16 -13.12 -11.55
CA ALA A 238 0.86 -13.63 -12.00
C ALA A 238 0.36 -14.82 -11.16
N ALA A 239 1.27 -15.73 -10.74
CA ALA A 239 0.94 -16.85 -9.87
C ALA A 239 0.70 -16.39 -8.42
N ALA A 240 1.47 -15.40 -7.95
CA ALA A 240 1.31 -14.81 -6.63
C ALA A 240 -0.06 -14.14 -6.46
N VAL A 241 -0.47 -13.33 -7.44
CA VAL A 241 -1.68 -12.51 -7.38
C VAL A 241 -2.95 -13.31 -7.64
N ALA A 242 -2.87 -14.40 -8.41
CA ALA A 242 -3.99 -15.31 -8.65
C ALA A 242 -4.53 -15.93 -7.34
N GLY A 243 -3.68 -16.01 -6.30
CA GLY A 243 -4.06 -16.44 -4.96
C GLY A 243 -4.70 -15.36 -4.08
N TRP A 244 -4.80 -14.11 -4.55
CA TRP A 244 -5.32 -12.98 -3.76
C TRP A 244 -6.69 -12.48 -4.21
N ALA A 245 -7.11 -12.80 -5.43
CA ALA A 245 -8.44 -12.47 -5.96
C ALA A 245 -9.57 -13.35 -5.38
N ARG A 246 -9.36 -13.99 -4.22
CA ARG A 246 -10.36 -14.80 -3.51
C ARG A 246 -10.68 -14.22 -2.15
#